data_AF-A0A7V2T5P2-F1
#
_entry.id   AF-A0A7V2T5P2-F1
#
_cell.length_a   1.000
_cell.length_b   1.000
_cell.length_c   1.000
_cell.angle_alpha   90.00
_cell.angle_beta   90.00
_cell.angle_gamma   90.00
#
_symmetry.space_group_name_H-M   'P 1'
#
loop_
_entity.id
_entity.type
_entity.pdbx_description
1 polymer ?
#
loop_
_entity_poly.entity_id
_entity_poly.type
_entity_poly.pdbx_seq_one_letter_code
_entity_poly.pdbx_strand_id
1 'polypeptide(L)'
;ALPHRVAVPFYARYRPGMAYGEHVDDPVMGPPGGRYRSDVSITVFLNAPEEYDGGELVIETTYGPRAVKLPAGHAVLYPSSSRHRVAEVTRGERLVAVTWVQSLVRDPARREVLFELDRARRALIEADPAAEPARRVQAAYANLVRMWAEV
;
A
#
# COMPACT_ATOMS: atom_id res chain seq x y z
N ALA A 1 -3.92 -4.52 4.33
CA ALA A 1 -2.67 -4.08 4.98
C ALA A 1 -2.61 -4.34 6.50
N LEU A 2 -3.72 -4.46 7.24
CA LEU A 2 -3.72 -4.73 8.70
C LEU A 2 -2.71 -3.82 9.46
N PRO A 3 -2.91 -2.49 9.45
CA PRO A 3 -1.89 -1.54 9.91
C PRO A 3 -1.64 -1.68 11.41
N HIS A 4 -0.36 -1.80 11.79
CA HIS A 4 0.12 -1.65 13.17
C HIS A 4 0.56 -0.22 13.45
N ARG A 5 1.31 0.37 12.51
CA ARG A 5 1.72 1.78 12.53
C ARG A 5 1.64 2.37 11.13
N VAL A 6 1.15 3.60 11.04
CA VAL A 6 1.14 4.40 9.80
C VAL A 6 2.05 5.59 10.01
N ALA A 7 2.99 5.80 9.08
CA ALA A 7 3.89 6.93 9.11
C ALA A 7 3.15 8.24 8.84
N VAL A 8 3.70 9.35 9.33
CA VAL A 8 3.25 10.68 8.91
C VAL A 8 3.51 10.82 7.41
N PRO A 9 2.52 11.23 6.60
CA PRO A 9 2.70 11.34 5.17
C PRO A 9 3.63 12.52 4.80
N PHE A 10 4.44 12.32 3.78
CA PHE A 10 5.11 13.39 3.06
C PHE A 10 4.23 13.88 1.92
N TYR A 11 4.15 15.20 1.76
CA TYR A 11 3.51 15.81 0.61
C TYR A 11 4.60 16.17 -0.40
N ALA A 12 4.55 15.56 -1.58
CA ALA A 12 5.54 15.75 -2.62
C ALA A 12 4.92 16.47 -3.81
N ARG A 13 5.69 17.39 -4.39
CA ARG A 13 5.35 18.13 -5.60
C ARG A 13 6.45 17.95 -6.64
N TYR A 14 6.08 17.52 -7.83
CA TYR A 14 6.97 17.39 -8.99
C TYR A 14 6.52 18.37 -10.08
N ARG A 15 7.49 19.05 -10.69
CA ARG A 15 7.32 20.05 -11.76
C ARG A 15 8.09 19.62 -13.01
N PRO A 16 7.95 20.31 -14.15
CA PRO A 16 8.67 19.94 -15.37
C PRO A 16 10.17 19.75 -15.14
N GLY A 17 10.72 18.63 -15.61
CA GLY A 17 12.12 18.23 -15.41
C GLY A 17 12.42 17.51 -14.08
N MET A 18 11.44 17.41 -13.16
CA MET A 18 11.60 16.66 -11.92
C MET A 18 11.20 15.20 -12.09
N ALA A 19 12.01 14.30 -11.54
CA ALA A 19 11.77 12.88 -11.44
C ALA A 19 12.26 12.37 -10.07
N TYR A 20 11.95 11.12 -9.74
CA TYR A 20 12.64 10.43 -8.65
C TYR A 20 13.19 9.11 -9.17
N GLY A 21 14.51 8.94 -9.06
CA GLY A 21 15.23 7.83 -9.65
C GLY A 21 14.80 6.47 -9.12
N GLU A 22 15.29 5.41 -9.75
CA GLU A 22 14.98 4.06 -9.32
C GLU A 22 15.61 3.74 -7.96
N HIS A 23 14.80 3.22 -7.05
CA HIS A 23 15.22 2.88 -5.69
C HIS A 23 14.28 1.82 -5.08
N VAL A 24 14.66 1.37 -3.88
CA VAL A 24 13.80 0.63 -2.94
C VAL A 24 13.73 1.47 -1.68
N ASP A 25 12.59 1.48 -0.99
CA ASP A 25 12.45 2.21 0.27
C ASP A 25 13.33 1.60 1.37
N ASP A 26 13.79 2.43 2.30
CA ASP A 26 14.52 1.95 3.46
C ASP A 26 13.66 0.96 4.26
N PRO A 27 14.16 -0.23 4.61
CA PRO A 27 13.36 -1.30 5.22
C PRO A 27 12.93 -0.98 6.67
N VAL A 28 13.63 -0.06 7.34
CA VAL A 28 13.33 0.42 8.69
C VAL A 28 13.45 1.94 8.71
N MET A 29 12.33 2.62 8.96
CA MET A 29 12.22 4.08 8.90
C MET A 29 11.79 4.65 10.26
N GLY A 30 11.75 5.97 10.37
CA GLY A 30 11.32 6.70 11.57
C GLY A 30 12.46 7.11 12.51
N PRO A 31 12.18 8.03 13.44
CA PRO A 31 13.18 8.57 14.35
C PRO A 31 13.66 7.51 15.38
N PRO A 32 14.80 7.73 16.04
CA PRO A 32 15.20 6.93 17.21
C PRO A 32 14.05 6.82 18.24
N GLY A 33 13.81 5.62 18.77
CA GLY A 33 12.69 5.34 19.69
C GLY A 33 11.32 5.20 19.04
N GLY A 34 11.19 5.53 17.75
CA GLY A 34 9.95 5.43 16.97
C GLY A 34 10.11 4.67 15.66
N ARG A 35 11.17 3.85 15.53
CA ARG A 35 11.45 3.09 14.31
C ARG A 35 10.32 2.10 14.00
N TYR A 36 10.10 1.87 12.72
CA TYR A 36 9.12 0.92 12.21
C TYR A 36 9.61 0.30 10.91
N ARG A 37 9.13 -0.91 10.63
CA ARG A 37 9.39 -1.60 9.36
C ARG A 37 8.45 -1.04 8.28
N SER A 38 8.98 -0.70 7.11
CA SER A 38 8.19 -0.30 5.95
C SER A 38 7.71 -1.54 5.20
N ASP A 39 6.49 -2.01 5.49
CA ASP A 39 5.94 -3.19 4.81
C ASP A 39 5.24 -2.83 3.51
N VAL A 40 4.49 -1.72 3.53
CA VAL A 40 3.65 -1.27 2.43
C VAL A 40 3.84 0.23 2.23
N SER A 41 4.16 0.61 1.01
CA SER A 41 4.20 2.01 0.57
C SER A 41 2.85 2.39 -0.01
N ILE A 42 2.44 3.63 0.26
CA ILE A 42 1.17 4.18 -0.18
C ILE A 42 1.43 5.51 -0.86
N THR A 43 0.93 5.67 -2.08
CA THR A 43 0.85 6.96 -2.76
C THR A 43 -0.60 7.33 -2.96
N VAL A 44 -1.03 8.46 -2.40
CA VAL A 44 -2.33 9.09 -2.64
C VAL A 44 -2.15 10.22 -3.64
N PHE A 45 -2.91 10.18 -4.73
CA PHE A 45 -2.88 11.21 -5.77
C PHE A 45 -3.74 12.39 -5.34
N LEU A 46 -3.20 13.61 -5.37
CA LEU A 46 -3.89 14.79 -4.84
C LEU A 46 -4.47 15.69 -5.93
N ASN A 47 -4.15 15.43 -7.20
CA ASN A 47 -4.60 16.23 -8.32
C ASN A 47 -4.84 15.33 -9.55
N ALA A 48 -5.58 15.83 -10.54
CA ALA A 48 -6.09 15.02 -11.63
C ALA A 48 -4.95 14.60 -12.58
N PRO A 49 -4.99 13.39 -13.15
CA PRO A 49 -3.91 12.88 -13.99
C PRO A 49 -3.75 13.68 -15.30
N GLU A 50 -4.79 14.37 -15.76
CA GLU A 50 -4.75 15.23 -16.95
C GLU A 50 -4.05 16.59 -16.69
N GLU A 51 -3.84 16.97 -15.43
CA GLU A 51 -3.21 18.25 -15.07
C GLU A 51 -1.69 18.25 -15.30
N TYR A 52 -1.08 17.08 -15.48
CA TYR A 52 0.35 16.91 -15.73
C TYR A 52 0.64 15.82 -16.75
N ASP A 53 1.76 15.93 -17.46
CA ASP A 53 2.25 14.87 -18.37
C ASP A 53 3.49 14.20 -17.76
N GLY A 54 3.62 12.88 -17.99
CA GLY A 54 4.57 12.06 -17.26
C GLY A 54 4.20 11.90 -15.79
N GLY A 55 5.20 11.78 -14.91
CA GLY A 55 4.98 11.67 -13.47
C GLY A 55 4.38 10.35 -13.00
N GLU A 56 4.35 9.32 -13.84
CA GLU A 56 3.87 8.00 -13.45
C GLU A 56 4.75 7.41 -12.35
N LEU A 57 4.13 6.81 -11.34
CA LEU A 57 4.83 5.93 -10.41
C LEU A 57 5.05 4.60 -11.12
N VAL A 58 6.29 4.27 -11.45
CA VAL A 58 6.64 3.01 -12.13
C VAL A 58 7.18 2.03 -11.10
N ILE A 59 6.45 0.92 -10.91
CA ILE A 59 6.77 -0.12 -9.93
C ILE A 59 7.19 -1.39 -10.68
N GLU A 60 8.36 -1.92 -10.36
CA GLU A 60 8.81 -3.21 -10.88
C GLU A 60 8.04 -4.35 -10.21
N THR A 61 7.44 -5.21 -11.04
CA THR A 61 6.72 -6.41 -10.60
C THR A 61 7.38 -7.66 -11.18
N THR A 62 6.96 -8.83 -10.70
CA THR A 62 7.39 -10.11 -11.28
C THR A 62 7.01 -10.29 -12.76
N TYR A 63 6.05 -9.51 -13.25
CA TYR A 63 5.59 -9.53 -14.65
C TYR A 63 6.07 -8.30 -15.45
N GLY A 64 7.06 -7.57 -14.93
CA GLY A 64 7.60 -6.36 -15.52
C GLY A 64 7.10 -5.05 -14.88
N PRO A 65 7.51 -3.90 -15.42
CA PRO A 65 7.15 -2.59 -14.86
C PRO A 65 5.66 -2.28 -15.03
N ARG A 66 5.07 -1.70 -13.99
CA ARG A 66 3.71 -1.16 -14.01
C ARG A 66 3.76 0.35 -13.74
N ALA A 67 3.33 1.13 -14.71
CA ALA A 67 3.15 2.57 -14.56
C ALA A 67 1.78 2.87 -13.95
N VAL A 68 1.75 3.68 -12.89
CA VAL A 68 0.55 4.02 -12.13
C VAL A 68 0.37 5.53 -12.08
N LYS A 69 -0.81 5.97 -12.50
CA LYS A 69 -1.25 7.36 -12.47
C LYS A 69 -2.77 7.35 -12.32
N LEU A 70 -3.28 7.77 -11.16
CA LEU A 70 -4.68 7.59 -10.78
C LEU A 70 -5.39 8.94 -10.60
N PRO A 71 -6.74 8.96 -10.62
CA PRO A 71 -7.53 10.13 -10.27
C PRO A 71 -7.20 10.71 -8.89
N ALA A 72 -7.45 12.00 -8.71
CA ALA A 72 -7.32 12.66 -7.42
C ALA A 72 -8.18 11.93 -6.35
N GLY A 73 -7.61 11.77 -5.15
CA GLY A 73 -8.22 11.05 -4.03
C GLY A 73 -8.02 9.52 -4.07
N HIS A 74 -7.56 8.95 -5.19
CA HIS A 74 -7.24 7.53 -5.26
C HIS A 74 -5.86 7.24 -4.68
N ALA A 75 -5.64 6.00 -4.25
CA ALA A 75 -4.37 5.55 -3.72
C ALA A 75 -3.92 4.24 -4.38
N VAL A 76 -2.62 4.09 -4.52
CA VAL A 76 -1.96 2.82 -4.82
C VAL A 76 -1.18 2.34 -3.61
N LEU A 77 -1.30 1.05 -3.31
CA LEU A 77 -0.57 0.37 -2.26
C LEU A 77 0.32 -0.69 -2.92
N TYR A 78 1.57 -0.76 -2.51
CA TYR A 78 2.54 -1.72 -3.05
C TYR A 78 3.58 -2.10 -1.99
N PRO A 79 4.25 -3.27 -2.11
CA PRO A 79 5.31 -3.64 -1.19
C PRO A 79 6.43 -2.59 -1.20
N SER A 80 6.86 -2.11 -0.04
CA SER A 80 7.97 -1.14 0.04
C SER A 80 9.29 -1.71 -0.49
N SER A 81 9.40 -3.04 -0.55
CA SER A 81 10.52 -3.76 -1.16
C SER A 81 10.54 -3.74 -2.69
N SER A 82 9.49 -3.26 -3.35
CA SER A 82 9.46 -3.18 -4.81
C SER A 82 10.39 -2.06 -5.29
N ARG A 83 11.27 -2.39 -6.26
CA ARG A 83 12.00 -1.35 -7.00
C ARG A 83 11.00 -0.45 -7.72
N HIS A 84 11.16 0.86 -7.58
CA HIS A 84 10.25 1.80 -8.19
C HIS A 84 10.93 3.15 -8.47
N ARG A 85 10.29 3.95 -9.32
CA ARG A 85 10.72 5.32 -9.67
C ARG A 85 9.50 6.20 -9.94
N VAL A 86 9.67 7.51 -9.90
CA VAL A 86 8.70 8.47 -10.44
C VAL A 86 9.25 8.98 -11.77
N ALA A 87 8.52 8.73 -12.85
CA ALA A 87 8.88 9.22 -14.18
C ALA A 87 8.95 10.76 -14.18
N GLU A 88 9.73 11.31 -15.10
CA GLU A 88 9.84 12.75 -15.24
C GLU A 88 8.47 13.38 -15.53
N VAL A 89 8.15 14.45 -14.81
CA VAL A 89 7.02 15.32 -15.19
C VAL A 89 7.50 16.22 -16.32
N THR A 90 6.77 16.30 -17.42
CA THR A 90 7.14 17.11 -18.59
C THR A 90 6.25 18.35 -18.76
N ARG A 91 5.05 18.33 -18.17
CA ARG A 91 4.10 19.46 -18.15
C ARG A 91 3.31 19.44 -16.84
N GLY A 92 2.91 20.63 -16.36
CA GLY A 92 2.02 20.75 -15.20
C GLY A 92 2.71 20.45 -13.87
N GLU A 93 1.93 20.09 -12.85
CA GLU A 93 2.47 19.64 -11.57
C GLU A 93 1.77 18.38 -11.05
N ARG A 94 2.58 17.46 -10.52
CA ARG A 94 2.11 16.25 -9.84
C ARG A 94 2.18 16.45 -8.34
N LEU A 95 1.04 16.34 -7.68
CA LEU A 95 0.90 16.45 -6.23
C LEU A 95 0.49 15.09 -5.66
N VAL A 96 1.26 14.59 -4.70
CA VAL A 96 0.95 13.33 -4.01
C VAL A 96 1.22 13.42 -2.52
N ALA A 97 0.50 12.62 -1.74
CA ALA A 97 0.90 12.26 -0.38
C ALA A 97 1.47 10.84 -0.39
N VAL A 98 2.68 10.67 0.14
CA VAL A 98 3.36 9.37 0.25
C VAL A 98 3.50 9.00 1.72
N THR A 99 3.16 7.78 2.08
CA THR A 99 3.34 7.26 3.44
C THR A 99 3.68 5.76 3.41
N TRP A 100 4.12 5.25 4.56
CA TRP A 100 4.46 3.86 4.77
C TRP A 100 3.67 3.28 5.93
N VAL A 101 3.39 1.98 5.84
CA VAL A 101 2.68 1.23 6.86
C VAL A 101 3.56 0.09 7.32
N GLN A 102 3.73 -0.03 8.63
CA GLN A 102 4.09 -1.28 9.27
C GLN A 102 2.81 -2.09 9.44
N SER A 103 2.75 -3.27 8.83
CA SER A 103 1.66 -4.21 9.02
C SER A 103 1.84 -4.99 10.31
N LEU A 104 0.72 -5.35 10.94
CA LEU A 104 0.69 -6.42 11.95
C LEU A 104 1.27 -7.72 11.39
N VAL A 105 1.10 -8.00 10.11
CA VAL A 105 1.57 -9.25 9.49
C VAL A 105 2.74 -8.93 8.56
N ARG A 106 3.97 -9.32 8.98
CA ARG A 106 5.22 -9.05 8.25
C ARG A 106 5.26 -9.62 6.84
N ASP A 107 4.83 -10.87 6.69
CA ASP A 107 4.95 -11.62 5.44
C ASP A 107 3.85 -11.21 4.44
N PRO A 108 4.20 -10.73 3.22
CA PRO A 108 3.22 -10.37 2.20
C PRO A 108 2.33 -11.53 1.75
N ALA A 109 2.85 -12.76 1.68
CA ALA A 109 2.05 -13.92 1.27
C ALA A 109 0.97 -14.25 2.32
N ARG A 110 1.31 -14.12 3.61
CA ARG A 110 0.33 -14.26 4.70
C ARG A 110 -0.71 -13.15 4.67
N ARG A 111 -0.33 -11.91 4.34
CA ARG A 111 -1.27 -10.81 4.16
C ARG A 111 -2.25 -11.05 3.02
N GLU A 112 -1.78 -11.60 1.91
CA GLU A 112 -2.62 -11.93 0.75
C GLU A 112 -3.64 -13.02 1.10
N VAL A 113 -3.20 -14.09 1.77
CA VAL A 113 -4.10 -15.15 2.24
C VAL A 113 -5.17 -14.59 3.18
N LEU A 114 -4.79 -13.72 4.13
CA LEU A 114 -5.76 -13.07 5.01
C LEU A 114 -6.72 -12.15 4.25
N PHE A 115 -6.25 -11.44 3.22
CA PHE A 115 -7.08 -10.56 2.41
C PHE A 115 -8.18 -11.33 1.68
N GLU A 116 -7.82 -12.41 0.97
CA GLU A 116 -8.80 -13.24 0.25
C GLU A 116 -9.75 -13.96 1.22
N LEU A 117 -9.23 -14.48 2.35
CA LEU A 117 -10.07 -15.05 3.41
C LEU A 117 -11.05 -14.02 3.98
N ASP A 118 -10.62 -12.78 4.18
CA ASP A 118 -11.47 -11.70 4.68
C ASP A 118 -12.60 -11.35 3.70
N ARG A 119 -12.33 -11.38 2.39
CA ARG A 119 -13.36 -11.18 1.36
C ARG A 119 -14.42 -12.28 1.41
N ALA A 120 -14.00 -13.54 1.45
CA ALA A 120 -14.91 -14.68 1.58
C ALA A 120 -15.71 -14.63 2.89
N ARG A 121 -15.03 -14.32 4.00
CA ARG A 121 -15.64 -14.14 5.33
C ARG A 121 -16.72 -13.07 5.33
N ARG A 122 -16.46 -11.90 4.73
CA ARG A 122 -17.44 -10.80 4.65
C ARG A 122 -18.65 -11.20 3.81
N ALA A 123 -18.45 -11.83 2.66
CA ALA A 123 -19.56 -12.30 1.82
C ALA A 123 -20.47 -13.30 2.55
N LEU A 124 -19.89 -14.23 3.32
CA LEU A 124 -20.66 -15.17 4.13
C LEU A 124 -21.46 -14.48 5.24
N ILE A 125 -20.84 -13.52 5.93
CA ILE A 125 -21.51 -12.76 7.00
C ILE A 125 -22.63 -11.89 6.43
N GLU A 126 -22.43 -11.26 5.27
CA GLU A 126 -23.45 -10.44 4.61
C GLU A 126 -24.66 -11.29 4.18
N ALA A 127 -24.43 -12.52 3.71
CA ALA A 127 -25.50 -13.43 3.30
C ALA A 127 -26.32 -13.95 4.49
N ASP A 128 -25.66 -14.43 5.55
CA ASP A 128 -26.31 -14.83 6.80
C ASP A 128 -25.30 -14.80 7.98
N PRO A 129 -25.38 -13.79 8.87
CA PRO A 129 -24.50 -13.67 10.02
C PRO A 129 -24.62 -14.83 11.03
N ALA A 130 -25.77 -15.50 11.08
CA ALA A 130 -26.05 -16.57 12.04
C ALA A 130 -25.61 -17.95 11.52
N ALA A 131 -25.29 -18.06 10.22
CA ALA A 131 -24.89 -19.30 9.61
C ALA A 131 -23.60 -19.86 10.24
N GLU A 132 -23.63 -21.15 10.58
CA GLU A 132 -22.48 -21.86 11.17
C GLU A 132 -21.20 -21.75 10.31
N PRO A 133 -21.24 -21.87 8.97
CA PRO A 133 -20.05 -21.62 8.14
C PRO A 133 -19.46 -20.22 8.31
N ALA A 134 -20.28 -19.17 8.39
CA ALA A 134 -19.82 -17.80 8.58
C ALA A 134 -19.08 -17.65 9.92
N ARG A 135 -19.64 -18.24 10.99
CA ARG A 135 -18.99 -18.27 12.32
C ARG A 135 -17.66 -19.02 12.33
N ARG A 136 -17.58 -20.17 11.65
CA ARG A 136 -16.34 -20.96 11.56
C ARG A 136 -15.25 -20.22 10.80
N VAL A 137 -15.58 -19.63 9.66
CA VAL A 137 -14.64 -18.83 8.85
C VAL A 137 -14.19 -17.59 9.63
N GLN A 138 -15.10 -16.92 10.33
CA GLN A 138 -14.78 -15.82 11.24
C GLN A 138 -13.76 -16.23 12.30
N ALA A 139 -13.98 -17.37 12.97
CA ALA A 139 -13.08 -17.89 14.00
C ALA A 139 -11.70 -18.25 13.42
N ALA A 140 -11.66 -18.91 12.26
CA ALA A 140 -10.42 -19.24 11.57
C ALA A 140 -9.61 -17.99 11.19
N TYR A 141 -10.26 -16.98 10.60
CA TYR A 141 -9.62 -15.69 10.28
C TYR A 141 -9.02 -15.03 11.52
N ALA A 142 -9.79 -14.94 12.61
CA ALA A 142 -9.32 -14.34 13.86
C ALA A 142 -8.11 -15.10 14.45
N ASN A 143 -8.12 -16.44 14.38
CA ASN A 143 -7.00 -17.26 14.85
C ASN A 143 -5.76 -17.10 13.97
N LEU A 144 -5.89 -17.01 12.65
CA LEU A 144 -4.76 -16.75 11.75
C LEU A 144 -4.15 -15.37 12.00
N VAL A 145 -4.98 -14.34 12.20
CA VAL A 145 -4.49 -13.02 12.61
C VAL A 145 -3.72 -13.12 13.92
N ARG A 146 -4.24 -13.84 14.94
CA ARG A 146 -3.52 -14.05 16.21
C ARG A 146 -2.19 -14.77 16.04
N MET A 147 -2.13 -15.75 15.15
CA MET A 147 -0.91 -16.53 14.89
C MET A 147 0.16 -15.74 14.13
N TRP A 148 -0.23 -14.77 13.31
CA TRP A 148 0.68 -14.08 12.39
C TRP A 148 0.95 -12.62 12.75
N ALA A 149 0.20 -12.04 13.68
CA ALA A 149 0.39 -10.66 14.11
C ALA A 149 1.66 -10.47 14.96
N GLU A 150 2.40 -9.41 14.66
CA GLU A 150 3.47 -8.81 15.45
C GLU A 150 2.96 -7.46 15.98
N VAL A 151 3.01 -7.26 17.31
CA VAL A 151 2.51 -6.07 18.02
C VAL A 151 3.61 -5.38 18.82
#